data_AF-A0A4R6T8B0-F1
#
_entry.id   AF-A0A4R6T8B0-F1
#
_cell.length_a   1.000
_cell.length_b   1.000
_cell.length_c   1.000
_cell.angle_alpha   90.00
_cell.angle_beta   90.00
_cell.angle_gamma   90.00
#
_symmetry.space_group_name_H-M   'P 1'
#
loop_
_entity.id
_entity.type
_entity.pdbx_description
1 polymer ?
#
loop_
_entity_poly.entity_id
_entity_poly.type
_entity_poly.pdbx_seq_one_letter_code
_entity_poly.pdbx_strand_id
1 'polypeptide(L)' 'MLKILGFLVYAYTIYDVVTSKFANSNDRLVWILIVVLVPLLGTIFWFLVGRNKRL' A
#
# COMPACT_ATOMS: atom_id res chain seq x y z
N MET A 1 -9.84 -19.09 7.54
CA MET A 1 -9.37 -18.97 6.14
C MET A 1 -9.26 -17.51 5.69
N LEU A 2 -10.36 -16.72 5.71
CA LEU A 2 -10.36 -15.32 5.23
C LEU A 2 -9.39 -14.36 5.97
N LYS A 3 -9.19 -14.53 7.28
CA LYS A 3 -8.29 -13.68 8.08
C LYS A 3 -6.82 -13.78 7.65
N ILE A 4 -6.35 -15.00 7.35
CA ILE A 4 -4.98 -15.26 6.89
C ILE A 4 -4.78 -14.64 5.51
N LEU A 5 -5.76 -14.80 4.62
CA LEU A 5 -5.71 -14.18 3.29
C LEU A 5 -5.65 -12.65 3.40
N GLY A 6 -6.50 -12.04 4.24
CA GLY A 6 -6.47 -10.59 4.46
C GLY A 6 -5.13 -10.10 5.01
N PHE A 7 -4.53 -10.85 5.94
CA PHE A 7 -3.20 -10.55 6.46
C PHE A 7 -2.10 -10.66 5.38
N LEU A 8 -2.12 -11.70 4.55
CA LEU A 8 -1.16 -11.87 3.47
C LEU A 8 -1.28 -10.75 2.42
N VAL A 9 -2.49 -10.37 2.05
CA VAL A 9 -2.73 -9.24 1.14
C VAL A 9 -2.23 -7.94 1.74
N TYR A 10 -2.49 -7.70 3.03
CA TYR A 10 -2.01 -6.50 3.73
C TYR A 10 -0.48 -6.46 3.80
N ALA A 11 0.17 -7.55 4.20
CA ALA A 11 1.63 -7.65 4.24
C ALA A 11 2.26 -7.42 2.86
N TYR A 12 1.68 -8.03 1.83
CA TYR A 12 2.08 -7.79 0.44
C TYR A 12 1.89 -6.33 0.03
N THR A 13 0.79 -5.68 0.43
CA THR A 13 0.55 -4.25 0.15
C THR A 13 1.67 -3.39 0.72
N ILE A 14 2.07 -3.61 1.98
CA ILE A 14 3.18 -2.85 2.59
C ILE A 14 4.48 -3.08 1.82
N TYR A 15 4.82 -4.34 1.54
CA TYR A 15 6.00 -4.69 0.76
C TYR A 15 6.01 -3.96 -0.60
N ASP A 16 4.88 -4.00 -1.29
CA ASP A 16 4.68 -3.42 -2.61
C ASP A 16 4.79 -1.88 -2.58
N VAL A 17 4.23 -1.20 -1.55
CA VAL A 17 4.41 0.25 -1.36
C VAL A 17 5.87 0.61 -1.10
N VAL A 18 6.53 -0.09 -0.17
CA VAL A 18 7.90 0.24 0.26
C VAL A 18 8.92 0.02 -0.86
N THR A 19 8.72 -1.02 -1.67
CA THR A 19 9.62 -1.35 -2.79
C THR A 19 9.32 -0.58 -4.07
N SER A 20 8.16 0.07 -4.17
CA SER A 20 7.78 0.85 -5.34
C SER A 20 8.67 2.09 -5.53
N LYS A 21 9.02 2.36 -6.79
CA LYS A 21 9.68 3.61 -7.18
C LYS A 21 8.61 4.68 -7.37
N PHE A 22 8.87 5.87 -6.84
CA PHE A 22 8.00 7.03 -6.97
C PHE A 22 8.82 8.19 -7.50
N ALA A 23 8.17 9.09 -8.26
CA ALA A 23 8.81 10.32 -8.76
C ALA A 23 9.18 11.26 -7.61
N ASN A 24 8.37 11.27 -6.56
CA ASN A 24 8.54 12.10 -5.40
C ASN A 24 8.63 11.26 -4.12
N SER A 25 9.65 11.49 -3.30
CA SER A 25 9.84 10.81 -2.01
C SER A 25 8.68 11.05 -1.03
N ASN A 26 8.02 12.21 -1.11
CA ASN A 26 6.85 12.52 -0.28
C ASN A 26 5.66 11.61 -0.62
N ASP A 27 5.45 11.27 -1.89
CA ASP A 27 4.34 10.40 -2.31
C ASP A 27 4.49 9.00 -1.72
N ARG A 28 5.71 8.47 -1.68
CA ARG A 28 6.00 7.21 -1.00
C ARG A 28 5.59 7.28 0.47
N LEU A 29 6.01 8.33 1.17
CA LEU A 29 5.76 8.48 2.60
C LEU A 29 4.26 8.60 2.89
N VAL A 30 3.53 9.38 2.08
CA VAL A 30 2.07 9.49 2.16
C VAL A 30 1.39 8.13 1.98
N TRP A 31 1.79 7.34 0.98
CA TRP A 31 1.20 6.02 0.75
C TRP A 31 1.50 5.03 1.88
N ILE A 32 2.71 5.06 2.45
CA ILE A 32 3.05 4.25 3.63
C ILE A 32 2.14 4.64 4.80
N LEU A 33 1.96 5.93 5.08
CA LEU A 33 1.09 6.40 6.15
C LEU A 33 -0.37 5.94 5.95
N ILE A 34 -0.91 6.07 4.73
CA ILE A 34 -2.28 5.65 4.42
C ILE A 34 -2.46 4.15 4.68
N VAL A 35 -1.54 3.31 4.18
CA VAL A 35 -1.65 1.85 4.32
C VAL A 35 -1.48 1.41 5.77
N VAL A 36 -0.55 2.01 6.53
CA VAL A 36 -0.29 1.61 7.91
C VAL A 36 -1.37 2.10 8.88
N LEU A 37 -1.84 3.34 8.74
CA LEU A 37 -2.83 3.93 9.65
C LEU A 37 -4.25 3.39 9.39
N VAL A 38 -4.55 3.00 8.16
CA VAL A 38 -5.87 2.49 7.78
C VAL A 38 -5.71 1.20 6.98
N PRO A 39 -5.48 0.03 7.61
CA PRO A 39 -5.04 -1.19 6.91
C PRO A 39 -5.94 -1.62 5.76
N LEU A 40 -7.24 -1.83 6.05
CA LEU A 40 -8.17 -2.38 5.06
C LEU A 40 -8.40 -1.39 3.91
N LEU A 41 -8.73 -0.14 4.24
CA LEU A 41 -9.02 0.89 3.24
C LEU A 41 -7.76 1.34 2.51
N GLY A 42 -6.64 1.47 3.21
CA GLY A 42 -5.35 1.84 2.67
C GLY A 42 -4.84 0.79 1.68
N THR A 43 -5.00 -0.50 1.99
CA THR A 43 -4.77 -1.57 1.01
C THR A 43 -5.66 -1.39 -0.22
N ILE A 44 -6.96 -1.20 -0.06
CA ILE A 44 -7.87 -1.00 -1.21
C ILE A 44 -7.44 0.23 -2.05
N PHE A 45 -7.17 1.36 -1.42
CA PHE A 45 -6.73 2.59 -2.09
C PHE A 45 -5.37 2.45 -2.77
N TRP A 46 -4.46 1.67 -2.20
CA TRP A 46 -3.18 1.37 -2.83
C TRP A 46 -3.37 0.68 -4.18
N PHE A 47 -4.23 -0.34 -4.23
CA PHE A 47 -4.47 -1.08 -5.47
C PHE A 47 -5.25 -0.27 -6.51
N LEU A 48 -6.20 0.57 -6.07
CA LEU A 48 -7.02 1.37 -6.98
C LEU A 48 -6.32 2.64 -7.49
N VAL A 49 -5.55 3.32 -6.65
CA VAL A 49 -5.00 4.65 -6.93
C VAL A 49 -3.49 4.68 -6.79
N GLY A 50 -2.95 4.16 -5.69
CA GLY A 50 -1.52 4.31 -5.37
C GLY A 50 -0.56 3.63 -6.35
N ARG A 51 -0.97 2.48 -6.92
CA ARG A 51 -0.27 1.79 -8.00
C ARG A 51 0.00 2.67 -9.22
N ASN A 52 -0.95 3.52 -9.57
CA ASN A 52 -0.85 4.41 -10.74
C ASN A 52 0.07 5.61 -10.49
N LYS A 53 0.57 5.79 -9.25
CA LYS A 53 1.51 6.85 -8.86
C LYS A 53 2.97 6.39 -8.85
N ARG A 54 3.21 5.11 -9.15
CA ARG A 54 4.56 4.57 -9.28
C ARG A 54 5.19 5.05 -10.59
N LEU A 55 6.52 5.06 -10.61
CA LEU A 55 7.33 5.22 -11.82
C LEU A 55 7.42 3.90 -12.60
#